data_AF-A0A453SEC3-F1
#
_entry.id   AF-A0A453SEC3-F1
#
_cell.length_a   1.000
_cell.length_b   1.000
_cell.length_c   1.000
_cell.angle_alpha   90.00
_cell.angle_beta   90.00
_cell.angle_gamma   90.00
#
_symmetry.space_group_name_H-M   'P 1'
#
loop_
_entity.id
_entity.type
_entity.pdbx_description
1 polymer ?
#
loop_
_entity_poly.entity_id
_entity_poly.type
_entity_poly.pdbx_seq_one_letter_code
_entity_poly.pdbx_strand_id
1 'polypeptide(L)'
;MLLCCQNGEDISICVALAIITRLFSDTGCFDCGESFMRRDVTKLEMRKRLVFICKYAVNARPSRGNLRQVYGFLCNEKEQLPC
;
A
#
# COMPACT_ATOMS: atom_id res chain seq x y z
N MET A 1 -10.40 -8.51 -9.06
CA MET A 1 -10.36 -8.67 -7.59
C MET A 1 -11.18 -7.55 -6.97
N LEU A 2 -12.12 -7.86 -6.08
CA LEU A 2 -12.92 -6.85 -5.35
C LEU A 2 -12.34 -6.72 -3.93
N LEU A 3 -12.02 -5.50 -3.51
CA LEU A 3 -11.62 -5.16 -2.14
C LEU A 3 -12.72 -4.30 -1.54
N CYS A 4 -13.44 -4.81 -0.55
CA CYS A 4 -14.54 -4.10 0.08
C CYS A 4 -14.47 -4.19 1.61
N CYS A 5 -14.91 -3.12 2.25
CA CYS A 5 -15.29 -3.09 3.66
C CYS A 5 -16.66 -2.41 3.76
N GLN A 6 -17.25 -2.34 4.95
CA GLN A 6 -18.63 -1.85 5.14
C GLN A 6 -18.92 -0.50 4.45
N ASN A 7 -17.96 0.44 4.51
CA ASN A 7 -18.14 1.77 3.91
C ASN A 7 -17.21 2.03 2.72
N GLY A 8 -16.22 1.15 2.47
CA GLY A 8 -15.24 1.33 1.39
C GLY A 8 -14.19 2.43 1.64
N GLU A 9 -14.17 3.06 2.82
CA GLU A 9 -13.38 4.28 3.05
C GLU A 9 -12.02 4.04 3.72
N ASP A 10 -11.88 3.00 4.57
CA ASP A 10 -10.70 2.82 5.43
C ASP A 10 -9.99 1.49 5.17
N ILE A 11 -10.48 0.39 5.72
CA ILE A 11 -9.79 -0.92 5.69
C ILE A 11 -9.51 -1.38 4.25
N SER A 12 -10.51 -1.30 3.36
CA SER A 12 -10.33 -1.69 1.95
C SER A 12 -9.29 -0.82 1.24
N ILE A 13 -9.19 0.48 1.58
CA ILE A 13 -8.19 1.40 1.06
C ILE A 13 -6.79 1.04 1.59
N CYS A 14 -6.68 0.72 2.88
CA CYS A 14 -5.42 0.29 3.49
C CYS A 14 -4.90 -1.03 2.88
N VAL A 15 -5.79 -1.99 2.63
CA VAL A 15 -5.43 -3.24 1.93
C VAL A 15 -5.02 -2.98 0.50
N ALA A 16 -5.76 -2.15 -0.24
CA ALA A 16 -5.40 -1.74 -1.59
C ALA A 16 -4.01 -1.05 -1.62
N LEU A 17 -3.74 -0.20 -0.64
CA LEU A 17 -2.46 0.48 -0.48
C LEU A 17 -1.30 -0.50 -0.24
N ALA A 18 -1.51 -1.53 0.59
CA ALA A 18 -0.53 -2.59 0.81
C ALA A 18 -0.24 -3.36 -0.49
N ILE A 19 -1.28 -3.79 -1.20
CA ILE A 19 -1.17 -4.55 -2.46
C ILE A 19 -0.43 -3.74 -3.54
N ILE A 20 -0.87 -2.49 -3.78
CA ILE A 20 -0.23 -1.61 -4.75
C ILE A 20 1.23 -1.38 -4.38
N THR A 21 1.50 -1.17 -3.09
CA THR A 21 2.86 -0.91 -2.64
C THR A 21 3.79 -2.11 -2.82
N ARG A 22 3.23 -3.31 -2.64
CA ARG A 22 3.99 -4.56 -2.60
C ARG A 22 4.22 -5.19 -3.97
N LEU A 23 3.31 -4.98 -4.92
CA LEU A 23 3.29 -5.72 -6.19
C LEU A 23 3.49 -4.83 -7.44
N PHE A 24 3.41 -3.52 -7.28
CA PHE A 24 3.53 -2.58 -8.39
C PHE A 24 4.75 -1.68 -8.20
N SER A 25 5.41 -1.41 -9.32
CA SER A 25 6.48 -0.43 -9.40
C SER A 25 5.95 1.01 -9.27
N ASP A 26 6.88 1.95 -9.08
CA ASP A 26 6.57 3.39 -9.03
C ASP A 26 6.01 3.92 -10.36
N THR A 27 6.21 3.19 -11.47
CA THR A 27 5.63 3.49 -12.79
C THR A 27 4.26 2.85 -13.00
N GLY A 28 3.74 2.09 -12.02
CA GLY A 28 2.47 1.39 -12.10
C GLY A 28 2.52 0.06 -12.85
N CYS A 29 3.70 -0.48 -13.13
CA CYS A 29 3.83 -1.81 -13.73
C CYS A 29 3.73 -2.89 -12.66
N PHE A 30 2.95 -3.93 -12.91
CA PHE A 30 2.95 -5.11 -12.06
C PHE A 30 4.26 -5.88 -12.27
N ASP A 31 5.09 -5.94 -11.24
CA ASP A 31 6.44 -6.53 -11.29
C ASP A 31 6.63 -7.63 -10.23
N CYS A 32 5.52 -8.19 -9.73
CA CYS A 32 5.51 -9.19 -8.65
C CYS A 32 6.25 -8.75 -7.37
N GLY A 33 6.50 -7.44 -7.21
CA GLY A 33 7.20 -6.88 -6.08
C GLY A 33 8.73 -6.84 -6.19
N GLU A 34 9.31 -7.03 -7.38
CA GLU A 34 10.75 -6.86 -7.56
C GLU A 34 11.24 -5.47 -7.15
N SER A 35 10.52 -4.41 -7.53
CA SER A 35 10.85 -3.03 -7.15
C SER A 35 10.78 -2.82 -5.63
N PHE A 36 9.79 -3.42 -4.98
CA PHE A 36 9.61 -3.39 -3.52
C PHE A 36 10.76 -4.09 -2.80
N MET A 37 11.27 -5.21 -3.32
CA MET A 37 12.43 -5.89 -2.72
C MET A 37 13.71 -5.06 -2.82
N ARG A 38 13.93 -4.46 -3.99
CA ARG A 38 15.16 -3.67 -4.26
C ARG A 38 15.25 -2.34 -3.51
N ARG A 39 14.13 -1.77 -3.03
CA ARG A 39 14.09 -0.41 -2.46
C ARG A 39 13.32 -0.37 -1.15
N ASP A 40 13.75 0.43 -0.19
CA ASP A 40 12.99 0.61 1.05
C ASP A 40 11.72 1.43 0.84
N VAL A 41 10.65 1.00 1.50
CA VAL A 41 9.40 1.74 1.49
C VAL A 41 9.52 2.94 2.43
N THR A 42 9.61 4.11 1.81
CA THR A 42 9.56 5.38 2.54
C THR A 42 8.12 5.81 2.80
N LYS A 43 7.92 6.60 3.86
CA LYS A 43 6.61 7.23 4.13
C LYS A 43 6.13 8.10 2.97
N LEU A 44 7.05 8.72 2.24
CA LEU A 44 6.73 9.55 1.07
C LEU A 44 6.17 8.68 -0.06
N GLU A 45 6.77 7.53 -0.33
CA GLU A 45 6.33 6.64 -1.39
C GLU A 45 4.95 6.05 -1.11
N MET A 46 4.74 5.60 0.13
CA MET A 46 3.43 5.17 0.59
C MET A 46 2.37 6.29 0.47
N ARG A 47 2.74 7.54 0.79
CA ARG A 47 1.84 8.70 0.65
C ARG A 47 1.48 8.95 -0.81
N LYS A 48 2.44 8.89 -1.75
CA LYS A 48 2.15 9.05 -3.19
C LYS A 48 1.15 8.00 -3.67
N ARG A 49 1.34 6.74 -3.29
CA ARG A 49 0.46 5.62 -3.63
C ARG A 49 -0.94 5.78 -3.03
N LEU A 50 -1.03 6.28 -1.79
CA LEU A 50 -2.32 6.62 -1.18
C LEU A 50 -3.03 7.75 -1.95
N VAL A 51 -2.33 8.84 -2.30
CA VAL A 51 -2.90 9.94 -3.09
C VAL A 51 -3.40 9.44 -4.45
N PHE A 52 -2.66 8.52 -5.09
CA PHE A 52 -3.11 7.86 -6.31
C PHE A 52 -4.42 7.09 -6.11
N ILE A 53 -4.55 6.30 -5.04
CA ILE A 53 -5.80 5.58 -4.74
C ILE A 53 -6.95 6.57 -4.51
N CYS A 54 -6.74 7.63 -3.73
CA CYS A 54 -7.74 8.67 -3.46
C CYS A 54 -8.24 9.38 -4.73
N LYS A 55 -7.45 9.40 -5.81
CA LYS A 55 -7.91 9.92 -7.12
C LYS A 55 -9.10 9.13 -7.67
N TYR A 56 -9.17 7.82 -7.40
CA TYR A 56 -10.20 6.93 -7.92
C TYR A 56 -11.23 6.55 -6.85
N ALA A 57 -10.81 6.46 -5.59
CA ALA A 57 -11.68 6.27 -4.43
C ALA A 57 -11.83 7.61 -3.69
N VAL A 58 -12.69 8.49 -4.20
CA VAL A 58 -12.83 9.87 -3.69
C VAL A 58 -13.25 9.97 -2.21
N ASN A 59 -13.96 8.96 -1.71
CA ASN A 59 -14.38 8.87 -0.31
C ASN A 59 -13.34 8.17 0.58
N ALA A 60 -12.16 7.85 0.05
CA ALA A 60 -11.09 7.21 0.81
C ALA A 60 -10.69 8.09 2.01
N ARG A 61 -10.86 7.53 3.21
CA ARG A 61 -10.57 8.16 4.48
C ARG A 61 -9.90 7.17 5.43
N PRO A 62 -8.72 6.66 5.08
CA PRO A 62 -8.03 5.69 5.92
C PRO A 62 -7.60 6.32 7.24
N SER A 63 -7.79 5.59 8.34
CA SER A 63 -7.41 6.07 9.66
C SER A 63 -5.89 6.08 9.82
N ARG A 64 -5.39 7.00 10.63
CA ARG A 64 -3.94 7.09 10.94
C ARG A 64 -3.40 5.80 11.57
N GLY A 65 -4.22 5.11 12.36
CA GLY A 65 -3.89 3.82 12.96
C GLY A 65 -3.68 2.75 11.90
N ASN A 66 -4.60 2.61 10.96
CA ASN A 66 -4.51 1.62 9.89
C ASN A 66 -3.35 1.93 8.93
N LEU A 67 -3.11 3.20 8.60
CA LEU A 67 -1.93 3.59 7.81
C LEU A 67 -0.62 3.20 8.51
N ARG A 68 -0.54 3.34 9.84
CA ARG A 68 0.63 2.91 10.61
C ARG A 68 0.79 1.39 10.57
N GLN A 69 -0.30 0.64 10.64
CA GLN A 69 -0.27 -0.83 10.52
C GLN A 69 0.18 -1.29 9.14
N VAL A 70 -0.31 -0.66 8.06
CA VAL A 70 0.16 -0.97 6.70
C VAL A 70 1.65 -0.65 6.55
N TYR A 71 2.10 0.50 7.05
CA TYR A 71 3.53 0.83 7.02
C TYR A 71 4.38 -0.20 7.79
N GLY A 72 3.93 -0.59 9.00
CA GLY A 72 4.60 -1.61 9.79
C GLY A 72 4.63 -2.98 9.10
N PHE A 73 3.53 -3.40 8.49
CA PHE A 73 3.46 -4.63 7.70
C PHE A 73 4.49 -4.62 6.57
N LEU A 74 4.54 -3.55 5.78
CA LEU A 74 5.47 -3.42 4.65
C LEU A 74 6.94 -3.40 5.10
N CYS A 75 7.26 -2.79 6.24
CA CYS A 75 8.61 -2.82 6.80
C CYS A 75 8.98 -4.23 7.29
N ASN A 76 8.12 -4.86 8.09
CA ASN A 76 8.37 -6.20 8.64
C ASN A 76 8.50 -7.27 7.55
N GLU A 77 7.74 -7.16 6.46
CA GLU A 77 7.83 -8.12 5.35
C GLU A 77 9.23 -8.13 4.74
N LYS A 78 9.91 -6.97 4.66
CA LYS A 78 11.30 -6.90 4.17
C LYS A 78 12.30 -7.54 5.13
N GLU A 79 12.05 -7.46 6.44
CA GLU A 79 12.93 -8.05 7.47
C GLU A 79 12.85 -9.59 7.51
N GLN A 80 11.78 -10.18 6.97
CA GLN A 80 11.55 -11.64 6.97
C GLN A 80 12.00 -12.36 5.70
N LEU A 81 12.50 -11.66 4.68
CA LEU A 81 13.08 -12.31 3.50
C LEU A 81 14.53 -12.73 3.78
N PRO A 82 14.88 -14.02 3.65
CA PRO A 82 16.25 -14.46 3.78
C PRO A 82 17.10 -13.83 2.67
N CYS A 83 18.29 -13.36 3.04
CA CYS A 83 19.33 -12.85 2.16
C CYS A 83 19.66 -13.83 1.01
#